data_AF-A0A1M5D784-F1
#
_entry.id   AF-A0A1M5D784-F1
#
_cell.length_a   1.000
_cell.length_b   1.000
_cell.length_c   1.000
_cell.angle_alpha   90.00
_cell.angle_beta   90.00
_cell.angle_gamma   90.00
#
_symmetry.space_group_name_H-M   'P 1'
#
loop_
_entity.id
_entity.type
_entity.pdbx_description
1 polymer ?
#
loop_
_entity_poly.entity_id
_entity_poly.type
_entity_poly.pdbx_seq_one_letter_code
_entity_poly.pdbx_strand_id
1 'polypeptide(L)'
;MNELQRAEYLSVLGVASYMPRFVLPLAPQPRQAELPPQEAAQPEPATPLQQMRAAVANPLPQSAAQMVVAPAEAGPAPQARATEAQVLRDIGAITEQTRVKPATQAAAVTQVAPPRQEVQPFVLSCWWLGEELLAVDSREPGAALPVEALFNNIARALGWHQLPREQDRLRWPLAENRFGPAADASEARDTCSSWLEAASARRPVKSIWLMGREARDFCAPVPLAQPVNDWNGIRVIAMPSLSQLLQEPQRKRALWQLLQKTYPEHTLPEKNRVK
;
A
#
# COMPACT_ATOMS: atom_id res chain seq x y z
N MET A 1 15.86 10.54 43.14
CA MET A 1 15.09 11.50 42.32
C MET A 1 14.09 10.69 41.52
N ASN A 2 12.81 11.06 41.57
CA ASN A 2 11.75 10.45 40.75
C ASN A 2 11.87 10.97 39.30
N GLU A 3 11.52 10.18 38.30
CA GLU A 3 11.52 10.60 36.89
C GLU A 3 10.62 11.82 36.65
N LEU A 4 9.51 11.94 37.39
CA LEU A 4 8.62 13.11 37.33
C LEU A 4 9.36 14.40 37.76
N GLN A 5 10.07 14.36 38.89
CA GLN A 5 10.89 15.48 39.38
C GLN A 5 12.04 15.81 38.41
N ARG A 6 12.58 14.80 37.71
CA ARG A 6 13.60 15.01 36.67
C ARG A 6 13.01 15.70 35.44
N ALA A 7 11.82 15.31 35.01
CA ALA A 7 11.14 15.93 33.87
C ALA A 7 10.83 17.42 34.15
N GLU A 8 10.36 17.75 35.36
CA GLU A 8 10.16 19.14 35.81
C GLU A 8 11.48 19.93 35.86
N TYR A 9 12.56 19.35 36.41
CA TYR A 9 13.87 20.00 36.44
C TYR A 9 14.43 20.24 35.02
N LEU A 10 14.26 19.28 34.11
CA LEU A 10 14.74 19.39 32.73
C LEU A 10 13.91 20.37 31.88
N SER A 11 12.60 20.52 32.13
CA SER A 11 11.79 21.54 31.46
C SER A 11 12.14 22.95 31.91
N VAL A 12 12.45 23.14 33.20
CA VAL A 12 13.01 24.41 33.73
C VAL A 12 14.37 24.76 33.11
N LEU A 13 15.18 23.75 32.74
CA LEU A 13 16.41 23.93 31.96
C LEU A 13 16.20 24.06 30.44
N GLY A 14 14.96 24.14 29.95
CA GLY A 14 14.64 24.32 28.53
C GLY A 14 14.85 23.06 27.67
N VAL A 15 15.00 21.88 28.27
CA VAL A 15 15.16 20.62 27.53
C VAL A 15 13.80 20.16 27.00
N ALA A 16 13.49 20.55 25.77
CA ALA A 16 12.19 20.35 25.13
C ALA A 16 11.73 18.89 24.94
N SER A 17 12.61 17.90 25.12
CA SER A 17 12.23 16.48 25.11
C SER A 17 13.18 15.64 25.97
N TYR A 18 12.62 14.88 26.90
CA TYR A 18 13.34 13.88 27.71
C TYR A 18 12.57 12.56 27.69
N MET A 19 13.24 11.49 27.25
CA MET A 19 12.73 10.12 27.25
C MET A 19 13.49 9.31 28.31
N PRO A 20 12.86 8.97 29.46
CA PRO A 20 13.51 8.15 30.48
C PRO A 20 13.76 6.73 29.94
N ARG A 21 14.96 6.20 30.16
CA ARG A 21 15.34 4.85 29.72
C ARG A 21 14.78 3.80 30.68
N PHE A 22 13.64 3.21 30.32
CA PHE A 22 13.08 2.09 31.07
C PHE A 22 13.95 0.83 30.87
N VAL A 23 14.59 0.37 31.95
CA VAL A 23 15.38 -0.86 31.94
C VAL A 23 14.45 -2.04 32.22
N LEU A 24 14.26 -2.91 31.21
CA LEU A 24 13.49 -4.14 31.38
C LEU A 24 14.21 -5.09 32.36
N PRO A 25 13.49 -5.81 33.23
CA PRO A 25 14.11 -6.86 34.03
C PRO A 25 14.75 -7.92 33.11
N LEU A 26 15.96 -8.37 33.47
CA LEU A 26 16.81 -9.28 32.67
C LEU A 26 17.39 -8.71 31.36
N ALA A 27 17.24 -7.41 31.06
CA ALA A 27 17.93 -6.80 29.92
C ALA A 27 19.47 -6.78 30.13
N PRO A 28 20.29 -7.11 29.11
CA PRO A 28 21.72 -6.88 29.14
C PRO A 28 22.06 -5.39 29.36
N GLN A 29 23.16 -5.11 30.06
CA GLN A 29 23.61 -3.74 30.26
C GLN A 29 23.95 -3.07 28.90
N PRO A 30 23.48 -1.84 28.64
CA PRO A 30 23.77 -1.13 27.40
C PRO A 30 25.27 -0.80 27.34
N ARG A 31 25.94 -1.28 26.29
CA ARG A 31 27.34 -0.92 25.98
C ARG A 31 27.37 0.20 24.95
N GLN A 32 28.37 1.07 25.04
CA GLN A 32 28.63 2.05 23.99
C GLN A 32 29.06 1.31 22.72
N ALA A 33 28.43 1.62 21.59
CA ALA A 33 28.87 1.14 20.30
C ALA A 33 30.16 1.88 19.88
N GLU A 34 31.10 1.15 19.31
CA GLU A 34 32.25 1.75 18.64
C GLU A 34 31.76 2.49 17.39
N LEU A 35 32.20 3.73 17.21
CA LEU A 35 31.97 4.46 15.97
C LEU A 35 32.85 3.83 14.88
N PRO A 36 32.34 3.67 13.64
CA PRO A 36 33.20 3.25 12.53
C PRO A 36 34.37 4.23 12.40
N PRO A 37 35.59 3.75 12.11
CA PRO A 37 36.76 4.62 12.02
C PRO A 37 36.52 5.71 10.98
N GLN A 38 36.72 6.97 11.37
CA GLN A 38 36.61 8.10 10.46
C GLN A 38 37.65 7.92 9.35
N GLU A 39 37.18 7.64 8.14
CA GLU A 39 38.04 7.41 6.98
C GLU A 39 38.91 8.65 6.76
N ALA A 40 40.22 8.46 6.87
CA ALA A 40 41.17 9.57 6.90
C ALA A 40 41.19 10.26 5.55
N ALA A 41 40.58 11.45 5.47
CA ALA A 41 40.47 12.23 4.25
C ALA A 41 41.85 12.43 3.63
N GLN A 42 42.07 11.82 2.46
CA GLN A 42 43.29 12.01 1.69
C GLN A 42 43.38 13.49 1.31
N PRO A 43 44.56 14.14 1.42
CA PRO A 43 44.68 15.57 1.24
C PRO A 43 44.56 15.97 -0.23
N GLU A 44 43.34 16.18 -0.71
CA GLU A 44 43.10 16.87 -1.98
C GLU A 44 43.65 18.30 -1.92
N PRO A 45 44.18 18.83 -3.04
CA PRO A 45 44.77 20.16 -3.08
C PRO A 45 43.70 21.24 -2.82
N ALA A 46 43.90 22.02 -1.76
CA ALA A 46 42.93 23.00 -1.29
C ALA A 46 42.56 24.05 -2.35
N THR A 47 41.25 24.21 -2.60
CA THR A 47 40.74 25.31 -3.41
C THR A 47 40.80 26.64 -2.63
N PRO A 48 40.95 27.80 -3.29
CA PRO A 48 41.20 29.08 -2.61
C PRO A 48 40.09 29.52 -1.64
N LEU A 49 38.85 29.08 -1.86
CA LEU A 49 37.73 29.30 -0.93
C LEU A 49 37.94 28.66 0.46
N GLN A 50 38.78 27.63 0.55
CA GLN A 50 39.01 26.87 1.78
C GLN A 50 40.05 27.55 2.68
N GLN A 51 41.01 28.28 2.09
CA GLN A 51 42.02 29.03 2.85
C GLN A 51 41.43 30.22 3.62
N MET A 52 40.42 30.91 3.05
CA MET A 52 39.74 32.02 3.73
C MET A 52 39.00 31.60 5.02
N ARG A 53 38.65 30.32 5.18
CA ARG A 53 38.00 29.80 6.39
C ARG A 53 38.97 29.44 7.52
N ALA A 54 40.27 29.33 7.25
CA ALA A 54 41.27 28.98 8.26
C ALA A 54 41.74 30.17 9.11
N ALA A 55 41.42 31.40 8.72
CA ALA A 55 41.99 32.63 9.30
C ALA A 55 41.22 33.21 10.52
N VAL A 56 40.12 32.59 10.96
CA VAL A 56 39.28 33.08 12.07
C VAL A 56 39.21 32.04 13.20
N ALA A 57 40.32 31.88 13.90
CA ALA A 57 40.45 30.94 15.02
C ALA A 57 40.35 31.66 16.38
N ASN A 58 39.13 31.74 16.93
CA ASN A 58 38.93 31.88 18.38
C ASN A 58 37.53 31.34 18.77
N PRO A 59 37.35 30.70 19.94
CA PRO A 59 36.16 29.88 20.21
C PRO A 59 35.02 30.64 20.90
N LEU A 60 33.78 30.31 20.53
CA LEU A 60 32.58 30.48 21.36
C LEU A 60 31.74 29.19 21.35
N PRO A 61 30.99 28.91 22.43
CA PRO A 61 30.25 27.66 22.58
C PRO A 61 29.05 27.57 21.65
N GLN A 62 28.80 26.37 21.11
CA GLN A 62 27.60 26.08 20.32
C GLN A 62 26.40 25.90 21.25
N SER A 63 25.39 26.78 21.11
CA SER A 63 24.07 26.61 21.73
C SER A 63 23.02 26.29 20.66
N ALA A 64 21.90 25.69 21.09
CA ALA A 64 21.04 24.89 20.24
C ALA A 64 20.21 25.65 19.18
N ALA A 65 19.94 24.91 18.09
CA ALA A 65 18.76 24.95 17.21
C ALA A 65 17.86 26.20 17.22
N GLN A 66 17.80 26.88 16.08
CA GLN A 66 16.85 27.97 15.85
C GLN A 66 15.44 27.46 15.51
N MET A 67 14.49 27.85 16.36
CA MET A 67 13.16 28.38 16.03
C MET A 67 12.16 27.49 15.26
N VAL A 68 11.19 26.96 16.02
CA VAL A 68 9.78 26.90 15.59
C VAL A 68 9.09 28.21 16.00
N VAL A 69 8.08 28.67 15.25
CA VAL A 69 7.35 29.92 15.52
C VAL A 69 5.85 29.63 15.80
N ALA A 70 5.34 30.19 16.91
CA ALA A 70 3.92 30.26 17.32
C ALA A 70 3.47 31.77 17.32
N PRO A 71 2.46 32.33 18.04
CA PRO A 71 1.51 31.84 19.07
C PRO A 71 0.14 31.49 18.42
N ALA A 72 -1.08 31.52 19.00
CA ALA A 72 -1.70 31.95 20.28
C ALA A 72 -2.87 30.98 20.61
N GLU A 73 -3.34 30.73 21.84
CA GLU A 73 -3.64 31.54 23.06
C GLU A 73 -4.99 32.28 23.07
N ALA A 74 -5.98 31.71 23.78
CA ALA A 74 -6.87 32.40 24.74
C ALA A 74 -7.78 31.39 25.51
N GLY A 75 -8.08 31.66 26.78
CA GLY A 75 -9.15 31.03 27.59
C GLY A 75 -9.87 32.12 28.41
N PRO A 76 -10.51 31.84 29.59
CA PRO A 76 -10.86 30.54 30.19
C PRO A 76 -12.25 30.45 30.91
N ALA A 77 -12.79 29.23 31.08
CA ALA A 77 -13.62 28.78 32.25
C ALA A 77 -15.01 29.47 32.53
N PRO A 78 -15.80 29.06 33.56
CA PRO A 78 -16.37 27.73 33.85
C PRO A 78 -17.91 27.75 34.19
N GLN A 79 -18.46 26.65 34.76
CA GLN A 79 -19.83 26.44 35.33
C GLN A 79 -20.95 26.05 34.31
N ALA A 80 -21.99 25.27 34.62
CA ALA A 80 -22.25 24.28 35.70
C ALA A 80 -23.49 23.37 35.40
N ARG A 81 -23.43 22.10 35.88
CA ARG A 81 -24.50 21.22 36.43
C ARG A 81 -25.89 21.05 35.74
N ALA A 82 -26.32 19.77 35.70
CA ALA A 82 -27.68 19.25 35.43
C ALA A 82 -28.18 19.40 33.96
N THR A 83 -29.08 18.57 33.43
CA THR A 83 -30.06 17.67 34.09
C THR A 83 -30.23 16.33 33.35
N GLU A 84 -30.22 15.20 34.07
CA GLU A 84 -30.63 13.88 33.55
C GLU A 84 -32.09 13.59 33.96
N ALA A 85 -33.09 13.81 33.09
CA ALA A 85 -34.48 13.42 33.39
C ALA A 85 -35.51 13.42 32.22
N GLN A 86 -35.15 13.23 30.94
CA GLN A 86 -36.14 13.46 29.86
C GLN A 86 -36.11 12.57 28.59
N VAL A 87 -35.65 11.32 28.66
CA VAL A 87 -35.76 10.34 27.54
C VAL A 87 -36.34 9.00 28.02
N LEU A 88 -37.45 9.06 28.77
CA LEU A 88 -38.13 7.86 29.30
C LEU A 88 -39.66 8.00 29.25
N ARG A 89 -40.21 8.46 28.11
CA ARG A 89 -41.67 8.63 27.95
C ARG A 89 -42.27 8.24 26.59
N ASP A 90 -41.47 7.74 25.65
CA ASP A 90 -41.92 7.33 24.31
C ASP A 90 -41.98 5.80 24.11
N ILE A 91 -42.09 5.04 25.21
CA ILE A 91 -42.34 3.59 25.21
C ILE A 91 -43.63 3.32 26.00
N GLY A 92 -44.78 3.67 25.41
CA GLY A 92 -46.06 3.64 26.15
C GLY A 92 -47.31 4.09 25.40
N ALA A 93 -47.35 4.02 24.07
CA ALA A 93 -48.54 4.33 23.27
C ALA A 93 -48.57 3.51 21.96
N ILE A 94 -49.74 3.41 21.34
CA ILE A 94 -49.99 2.73 20.05
C ILE A 94 -49.75 1.20 20.08
N THR A 95 -50.28 0.56 21.11
CA THR A 95 -50.87 -0.80 20.97
C THR A 95 -52.39 -0.67 20.84
N GLU A 96 -53.01 -1.62 20.14
CA GLU A 96 -54.47 -1.75 19.93
C GLU A 96 -55.17 -0.63 19.12
N GLN A 97 -55.39 -0.88 17.82
CA GLN A 97 -56.75 -1.04 17.26
C GLN A 97 -56.72 -1.28 15.74
N THR A 98 -57.03 -2.51 15.31
CA THR A 98 -58.00 -2.85 14.23
C THR A 98 -57.81 -4.31 13.78
N ARG A 99 -58.90 -5.08 13.85
CA ARG A 99 -58.95 -6.52 13.55
C ARG A 99 -59.64 -6.75 12.21
N VAL A 100 -58.89 -7.17 11.18
CA VAL A 100 -59.44 -7.53 9.86
C VAL A 100 -59.15 -9.00 9.55
N LYS A 101 -60.04 -9.64 8.77
CA LYS A 101 -59.96 -11.05 8.37
C LYS A 101 -58.64 -11.37 7.62
N PRO A 102 -58.10 -12.60 7.76
CA PRO A 102 -57.02 -13.06 6.90
C PRO A 102 -57.53 -13.23 5.46
N ALA A 103 -56.89 -12.54 4.52
CA ALA A 103 -56.94 -12.86 3.10
C ALA A 103 -55.69 -13.68 2.76
N THR A 104 -55.85 -14.77 2.00
CA THR A 104 -54.77 -15.70 1.68
C THR A 104 -53.73 -15.03 0.79
N GLN A 105 -52.66 -14.49 1.39
CA GLN A 105 -51.48 -14.11 0.64
C GLN A 105 -50.75 -15.38 0.20
N ALA A 106 -50.53 -15.53 -1.11
CA ALA A 106 -49.73 -16.60 -1.65
C ALA A 106 -48.32 -16.55 -1.03
N ALA A 107 -47.77 -17.71 -0.67
CA ALA A 107 -46.44 -17.79 -0.12
C ALA A 107 -45.43 -17.26 -1.15
N ALA A 108 -44.91 -16.06 -0.92
CA ALA A 108 -43.77 -15.54 -1.65
C ALA A 108 -42.62 -16.53 -1.44
N VAL A 109 -42.21 -17.21 -2.50
CA VAL A 109 -41.12 -18.18 -2.43
C VAL A 109 -39.86 -17.41 -2.03
N THR A 110 -39.44 -17.56 -0.77
CA THR A 110 -38.16 -17.05 -0.29
C THR A 110 -37.08 -17.69 -1.14
N GLN A 111 -36.61 -16.95 -2.14
CA GLN A 111 -35.49 -17.38 -2.97
C GLN A 111 -34.30 -17.50 -2.04
N VAL A 112 -33.88 -18.75 -1.78
CA VAL A 112 -32.68 -19.03 -0.99
C VAL A 112 -31.53 -18.38 -1.73
N ALA A 113 -30.98 -17.31 -1.15
CA ALA A 113 -29.87 -16.59 -1.76
C ALA A 113 -28.73 -17.58 -2.08
N PRO A 114 -28.09 -17.49 -3.26
CA PRO A 114 -27.02 -18.41 -3.61
C PRO A 114 -25.92 -18.36 -2.55
N PRO A 115 -25.22 -19.49 -2.29
CA PRO A 115 -24.22 -19.56 -1.24
C PRO A 115 -23.13 -18.51 -1.50
N ARG A 116 -23.05 -17.53 -0.60
CA ARG A 116 -22.06 -16.45 -0.66
C ARG A 116 -20.65 -17.03 -0.61
N GLN A 117 -19.89 -16.80 -1.67
CA GLN A 117 -18.51 -17.22 -1.74
C GLN A 117 -17.63 -16.10 -1.18
N GLU A 118 -17.35 -16.19 0.13
CA GLU A 118 -16.47 -15.26 0.83
C GLU A 118 -15.07 -15.28 0.20
N VAL A 119 -14.56 -14.09 -0.15
CA VAL A 119 -13.23 -13.94 -0.74
C VAL A 119 -12.22 -13.49 0.33
N GLN A 120 -11.13 -14.25 0.44
CA GLN A 120 -10.02 -13.90 1.33
C GLN A 120 -9.39 -12.56 0.92
N PRO A 121 -8.96 -11.70 1.87
CA PRO A 121 -8.30 -10.44 1.55
C PRO A 121 -7.06 -10.64 0.69
N PHE A 122 -6.92 -9.85 -0.37
CA PHE A 122 -5.77 -9.88 -1.28
C PHE A 122 -5.32 -8.48 -1.68
N VAL A 123 -4.10 -8.36 -2.18
CA VAL A 123 -3.58 -7.11 -2.75
C VAL A 123 -3.18 -7.37 -4.20
N LEU A 124 -3.65 -6.53 -5.11
CA LEU A 124 -3.15 -6.47 -6.48
C LEU A 124 -2.06 -5.39 -6.52
N SER A 125 -0.86 -5.76 -6.95
CA SER A 125 0.18 -4.79 -7.28
C SER A 125 0.22 -4.57 -8.78
N CYS A 126 0.09 -3.31 -9.16
CA CYS A 126 -0.14 -2.89 -10.54
C CYS A 126 1.06 -2.05 -10.99
N TRP A 127 1.72 -2.45 -12.09
CA TRP A 127 2.84 -1.71 -12.66
C TRP A 127 2.59 -1.36 -14.13
N TRP A 128 2.82 -0.10 -14.49
CA TRP A 128 2.87 0.33 -15.89
C TRP A 128 4.32 0.39 -16.36
N LEU A 129 4.58 -0.06 -17.59
CA LEU A 129 5.83 0.13 -18.32
C LEU A 129 5.53 0.94 -19.59
N GLY A 130 5.48 2.25 -19.47
CA GLY A 130 5.00 3.16 -20.52
C GLY A 130 3.64 2.72 -21.09
N GLU A 131 3.55 2.68 -22.42
CA GLU A 131 2.37 2.27 -23.20
C GLU A 131 2.42 0.78 -23.63
N GLU A 132 3.46 0.03 -23.24
CA GLU A 132 3.63 -1.37 -23.68
C GLU A 132 2.87 -2.36 -22.80
N LEU A 133 2.87 -2.15 -21.47
CA LEU A 133 2.39 -3.13 -20.49
C LEU A 133 1.72 -2.49 -19.27
N LEU A 134 0.57 -3.05 -18.88
CA LEU A 134 0.04 -3.04 -17.50
C LEU A 134 0.17 -4.45 -16.88
N ALA A 135 0.94 -4.57 -15.80
CA ALA A 135 1.19 -5.82 -15.10
C ALA A 135 0.48 -5.83 -13.75
N VAL A 136 -0.43 -6.78 -13.52
CA VAL A 136 -1.27 -6.90 -12.31
C VAL A 136 -0.98 -8.23 -11.60
N ASP A 137 -0.39 -8.18 -10.41
CA ASP A 137 0.03 -9.34 -9.60
C ASP A 137 -0.73 -9.45 -8.28
N SER A 138 -1.44 -10.57 -8.12
CA SER A 138 -2.08 -10.95 -6.85
C SER A 138 -1.07 -11.45 -5.82
N ARG A 139 -1.24 -10.97 -4.57
CA ARG A 139 -0.54 -11.49 -3.39
C ARG A 139 -1.41 -11.48 -2.14
N GLU A 140 -1.07 -12.39 -1.25
CA GLU A 140 -1.53 -12.43 0.13
C GLU A 140 -1.01 -11.21 0.92
N PRO A 141 -1.85 -10.56 1.77
CA PRO A 141 -1.40 -9.49 2.65
C PRO A 141 -0.31 -9.98 3.62
N GLY A 142 0.79 -9.24 3.74
CA GLY A 142 1.91 -9.58 4.62
C GLY A 142 3.00 -10.46 4.00
N ALA A 143 2.83 -10.96 2.77
CA ALA A 143 3.86 -11.74 2.08
C ALA A 143 5.11 -10.90 1.74
N ALA A 144 6.16 -11.01 2.55
CA ALA A 144 7.41 -10.24 2.44
C ALA A 144 8.39 -10.76 1.34
N LEU A 145 7.87 -11.16 0.17
CA LEU A 145 8.67 -11.71 -0.93
C LEU A 145 9.24 -10.61 -1.85
N PRO A 146 10.45 -10.79 -2.43
CA PRO A 146 11.09 -9.83 -3.35
C PRO A 146 10.50 -9.87 -4.78
N VAL A 147 9.17 -9.90 -4.89
CA VAL A 147 8.42 -10.02 -6.15
C VAL A 147 8.68 -8.88 -7.12
N GLU A 148 8.89 -7.66 -6.62
CA GLU A 148 9.23 -6.52 -7.47
C GLU A 148 10.62 -6.66 -8.11
N ALA A 149 11.60 -7.21 -7.39
CA ALA A 149 12.91 -7.50 -7.97
C ALA A 149 12.82 -8.58 -9.07
N LEU A 150 11.94 -9.57 -8.92
CA LEU A 150 11.65 -10.53 -9.99
C LEU A 150 11.01 -9.85 -11.21
N PHE A 151 9.99 -9.01 -11.01
CA PHE A 151 9.36 -8.25 -12.11
C PHE A 151 10.36 -7.34 -12.82
N ASN A 152 11.21 -6.63 -12.07
CA ASN A 152 12.26 -5.77 -12.61
C ASN A 152 13.26 -6.56 -13.49
N ASN A 153 13.63 -7.77 -13.07
CA ASN A 153 14.48 -8.66 -13.86
C ASN A 153 13.77 -9.21 -15.11
N ILE A 154 12.47 -9.50 -15.02
CA ILE A 154 11.66 -9.93 -16.18
C ILE A 154 11.56 -8.80 -17.21
N ALA A 155 11.19 -7.59 -16.78
CA ALA A 155 11.11 -6.41 -17.64
C ALA A 155 12.47 -6.05 -18.27
N ARG A 156 13.58 -6.22 -17.54
CA ARG A 156 14.94 -6.02 -18.07
C ARG A 156 15.30 -7.04 -19.15
N ALA A 157 14.96 -8.31 -18.95
CA ALA A 157 15.21 -9.37 -19.94
C ALA A 157 14.38 -9.21 -21.23
N LEU A 158 13.25 -8.50 -21.17
CA LEU A 158 12.44 -8.10 -22.34
C LEU A 158 12.86 -6.73 -22.92
N GLY A 159 13.99 -6.16 -22.49
CA GLY A 159 14.51 -4.87 -22.98
C GLY A 159 13.81 -3.63 -22.41
N TRP A 160 12.67 -3.77 -21.73
CA TRP A 160 11.84 -2.67 -21.20
C TRP A 160 12.40 -1.90 -20.00
N HIS A 161 13.67 -2.11 -19.64
CA HIS A 161 14.33 -1.44 -18.51
C HIS A 161 14.45 0.09 -18.63
N GLN A 162 14.22 0.65 -19.82
CA GLN A 162 14.29 2.09 -20.11
C GLN A 162 12.91 2.77 -20.15
N LEU A 163 11.81 2.00 -20.10
CA LEU A 163 10.46 2.57 -20.13
C LEU A 163 10.15 3.28 -18.79
N PRO A 164 9.38 4.39 -18.80
CA PRO A 164 8.91 5.03 -17.59
C PRO A 164 8.04 4.06 -16.79
N ARG A 165 8.18 4.08 -15.47
CA ARG A 165 7.58 3.08 -14.57
C ARG A 165 6.73 3.75 -13.51
N GLU A 166 5.54 3.22 -13.30
CA GLU A 166 4.63 3.63 -12.23
C GLU A 166 4.11 2.39 -11.49
N GLN A 167 3.84 2.52 -10.19
CA GLN A 167 3.26 1.46 -9.36
C GLN A 167 2.02 1.99 -8.63
N ASP A 168 0.96 1.19 -8.64
CA ASP A 168 -0.24 1.36 -7.82
C ASP A 168 -0.54 0.03 -7.09
N ARG A 169 -1.40 0.05 -6.07
CA ARG A 169 -1.78 -1.14 -5.28
C ARG A 169 -3.25 -1.11 -4.87
N LEU A 170 -4.09 -1.87 -5.56
CA LEU A 170 -5.48 -2.09 -5.16
C LEU A 170 -5.54 -3.11 -4.02
N ARG A 171 -6.21 -2.78 -2.91
CA ARG A 171 -6.49 -3.71 -1.80
C ARG A 171 -7.91 -4.23 -1.89
N TRP A 172 -8.10 -5.51 -1.60
CA TRP A 172 -9.42 -6.12 -1.41
C TRP A 172 -9.52 -6.73 0.00
N PRO A 173 -10.62 -6.51 0.74
CA PRO A 173 -11.72 -5.59 0.45
C PRO A 173 -11.30 -4.12 0.50
N LEU A 174 -12.05 -3.24 -0.18
CA LEU A 174 -11.84 -1.79 -0.16
C LEU A 174 -12.09 -1.15 1.21
N ALA A 175 -12.97 -1.75 2.02
CA ALA A 175 -13.26 -1.32 3.38
C ALA A 175 -12.66 -2.31 4.37
N GLU A 176 -11.72 -1.87 5.21
CA GLU A 176 -11.10 -2.68 6.28
C GLU A 176 -12.05 -2.91 7.50
N ASN A 177 -13.37 -2.78 7.29
CA ASN A 177 -14.41 -2.87 8.31
C ASN A 177 -14.66 -4.32 8.75
N ARG A 178 -14.07 -4.72 9.88
CA ARG A 178 -14.30 -6.02 10.55
C ARG A 178 -15.76 -6.34 10.92
N PHE A 179 -16.66 -5.36 10.84
CA PHE A 179 -18.10 -5.51 11.10
C PHE A 179 -18.97 -5.25 9.86
N GLY A 180 -18.36 -5.14 8.67
CA GLY A 180 -19.09 -5.07 7.40
C GLY A 180 -19.67 -6.43 7.00
N PRO A 181 -20.49 -6.48 5.93
CA PRO A 181 -20.82 -7.74 5.28
C PRO A 181 -19.55 -8.46 4.80
N ALA A 182 -19.59 -9.79 4.74
CA ALA A 182 -18.52 -10.58 4.15
C ALA A 182 -18.31 -10.18 2.67
N ALA A 183 -17.05 -10.09 2.24
CA ALA A 183 -16.68 -9.62 0.92
C ALA A 183 -17.04 -10.66 -0.16
N ASP A 184 -18.14 -10.43 -0.89
CA ASP A 184 -18.69 -11.37 -1.86
C ASP A 184 -17.87 -11.42 -3.16
N ALA A 185 -17.74 -12.62 -3.75
CA ALA A 185 -16.96 -12.85 -4.97
C ALA A 185 -17.43 -12.06 -6.21
N SER A 186 -18.71 -11.69 -6.28
CA SER A 186 -19.23 -10.79 -7.30
C SER A 186 -18.72 -9.36 -7.12
N GLU A 187 -18.82 -8.80 -5.90
CA GLU A 187 -18.34 -7.45 -5.60
C GLU A 187 -16.83 -7.32 -5.84
N ALA A 188 -16.07 -8.38 -5.51
CA ALA A 188 -14.64 -8.46 -5.78
C ALA A 188 -14.34 -8.39 -7.29
N ARG A 189 -15.10 -9.13 -8.11
CA ARG A 189 -14.98 -9.09 -9.57
C ARG A 189 -15.37 -7.73 -10.11
N ASP A 190 -16.57 -7.25 -9.80
CA ASP A 190 -17.14 -6.03 -10.37
C ASP A 190 -16.29 -4.80 -10.03
N THR A 191 -15.70 -4.76 -8.82
CA THR A 191 -14.73 -3.72 -8.42
C THR A 191 -13.43 -3.83 -9.22
N CYS A 192 -12.86 -5.03 -9.35
CA CYS A 192 -11.57 -5.23 -10.00
C CYS A 192 -11.62 -5.07 -11.52
N SER A 193 -12.70 -5.51 -12.17
CA SER A 193 -12.92 -5.34 -13.62
C SER A 193 -13.16 -3.86 -13.94
N SER A 194 -14.01 -3.17 -13.18
CA SER A 194 -14.24 -1.72 -13.32
C SER A 194 -12.97 -0.91 -13.09
N TRP A 195 -12.14 -1.29 -12.12
CA TRP A 195 -10.82 -0.69 -11.92
C TRP A 195 -9.89 -0.91 -13.12
N LEU A 196 -9.83 -2.13 -13.68
CA LEU A 196 -8.97 -2.43 -14.82
C LEU A 196 -9.43 -1.70 -16.09
N GLU A 197 -10.74 -1.63 -16.33
CA GLU A 197 -11.31 -0.89 -17.46
C GLU A 197 -11.02 0.60 -17.32
N ALA A 198 -11.26 1.20 -16.15
CA ALA A 198 -10.92 2.60 -15.89
C ALA A 198 -9.40 2.87 -15.98
N ALA A 199 -8.56 1.93 -15.55
CA ALA A 199 -7.10 2.04 -15.69
C ALA A 199 -6.67 2.01 -17.16
N SER A 200 -7.21 1.08 -17.95
CA SER A 200 -6.92 0.93 -19.38
C SER A 200 -7.46 2.10 -20.22
N ALA A 201 -8.61 2.67 -19.85
CA ALA A 201 -9.17 3.85 -20.49
C ALA A 201 -8.36 5.13 -20.19
N ARG A 202 -7.83 5.26 -18.95
CA ARG A 202 -6.96 6.39 -18.56
C ARG A 202 -5.55 6.28 -19.14
N ARG A 203 -5.06 5.06 -19.36
CA ARG A 203 -3.71 4.76 -19.88
C ARG A 203 -3.79 3.54 -20.82
N PRO A 204 -4.01 3.75 -22.13
CA PRO A 204 -4.02 2.65 -23.08
C PRO A 204 -2.66 1.96 -23.11
N VAL A 205 -2.67 0.63 -23.07
CA VAL A 205 -1.48 -0.23 -23.13
C VAL A 205 -1.66 -1.29 -24.20
N LYS A 206 -0.58 -1.70 -24.86
CA LYS A 206 -0.64 -2.76 -25.89
C LYS A 206 -0.85 -4.15 -25.29
N SER A 207 -0.51 -4.35 -24.02
CA SER A 207 -0.70 -5.63 -23.34
C SER A 207 -0.98 -5.50 -21.84
N ILE A 208 -1.67 -6.49 -21.30
CA ILE A 208 -2.02 -6.63 -19.88
C ILE A 208 -1.54 -8.01 -19.40
N TRP A 209 -0.85 -8.09 -18.27
CA TRP A 209 -0.51 -9.37 -17.62
C TRP A 209 -1.34 -9.56 -16.35
N LEU A 210 -2.05 -10.68 -16.27
CA LEU A 210 -2.81 -11.10 -15.11
C LEU A 210 -2.05 -12.22 -14.39
N MET A 211 -1.27 -11.83 -13.38
CA MET A 211 -0.37 -12.66 -12.58
C MET A 211 -1.06 -13.11 -11.28
N GLY A 212 -1.08 -14.42 -11.06
CA GLY A 212 -1.76 -15.06 -9.92
C GLY A 212 -3.11 -15.63 -10.32
N ARG A 213 -3.93 -16.01 -9.34
CA ARG A 213 -5.27 -16.57 -9.57
C ARG A 213 -6.33 -15.49 -9.46
N GLU A 214 -6.28 -14.69 -8.41
CA GLU A 214 -7.27 -13.68 -8.05
C GLU A 214 -7.29 -12.57 -9.12
N ALA A 215 -6.12 -12.22 -9.66
CA ALA A 215 -5.99 -11.33 -10.82
C ALA A 215 -6.69 -11.86 -12.09
N ARG A 216 -6.89 -13.17 -12.22
CA ARG A 216 -7.60 -13.81 -13.34
C ARG A 216 -9.08 -14.04 -13.03
N ASP A 217 -9.38 -14.46 -11.81
CA ASP A 217 -10.74 -14.82 -11.39
C ASP A 217 -11.61 -13.56 -11.14
N PHE A 218 -10.99 -12.43 -10.79
CA PHE A 218 -11.68 -11.15 -10.51
C PHE A 218 -11.37 -10.01 -11.49
N CYS A 219 -10.14 -9.86 -12.00
CA CYS A 219 -9.79 -8.71 -12.86
C CYS A 219 -9.92 -8.98 -14.37
N ALA A 220 -10.14 -10.22 -14.81
CA ALA A 220 -10.11 -10.52 -16.24
C ALA A 220 -11.30 -9.89 -16.99
N PRO A 221 -11.05 -9.07 -18.04
CA PRO A 221 -12.11 -8.43 -18.82
C PRO A 221 -12.74 -9.39 -19.85
N VAL A 222 -12.11 -10.53 -20.11
CA VAL A 222 -12.55 -11.59 -21.03
C VAL A 222 -12.29 -12.97 -20.41
N PRO A 223 -13.09 -14.01 -20.72
CA PRO A 223 -12.82 -15.37 -20.26
C PRO A 223 -11.46 -15.89 -20.76
N LEU A 224 -10.54 -16.17 -19.84
CA LEU A 224 -9.16 -16.54 -20.12
C LEU A 224 -9.02 -18.03 -20.52
N ALA A 225 -9.59 -18.39 -21.68
CA ALA A 225 -9.54 -19.75 -22.22
C ALA A 225 -8.14 -20.17 -22.71
N GLN A 226 -7.29 -19.19 -23.03
CA GLN A 226 -5.92 -19.40 -23.51
C GLN A 226 -4.90 -18.66 -22.62
N PRO A 227 -3.60 -19.01 -22.66
CA PRO A 227 -2.57 -18.26 -21.94
C PRO A 227 -2.35 -16.84 -22.51
N VAL A 228 -2.74 -16.61 -23.77
CA VAL A 228 -2.79 -15.30 -24.43
C VAL A 228 -4.19 -15.14 -25.03
N ASN A 229 -4.85 -14.03 -24.73
CA ASN A 229 -6.18 -13.68 -25.20
C ASN A 229 -6.14 -12.25 -25.76
N ASP A 230 -7.17 -11.86 -26.51
CA ASP A 230 -7.34 -10.47 -26.97
C ASP A 230 -8.56 -9.83 -26.29
N TRP A 231 -8.45 -8.56 -25.95
CA TRP A 231 -9.54 -7.72 -25.49
C TRP A 231 -9.42 -6.36 -26.16
N ASN A 232 -10.29 -6.07 -27.14
CA ASN A 232 -10.30 -4.81 -27.88
C ASN A 232 -8.96 -4.45 -28.56
N GLY A 233 -8.19 -5.45 -29.00
CA GLY A 233 -6.83 -5.28 -29.56
C GLY A 233 -5.72 -5.17 -28.51
N ILE A 234 -6.06 -5.22 -27.22
CA ILE A 234 -5.10 -5.28 -26.10
C ILE A 234 -4.86 -6.75 -25.77
N ARG A 235 -3.59 -7.15 -25.72
CA ARG A 235 -3.21 -8.54 -25.48
C ARG A 235 -3.21 -8.88 -23.98
N VAL A 236 -4.15 -9.72 -23.54
CA VAL A 236 -4.30 -10.14 -22.13
C VAL A 236 -3.64 -11.51 -21.91
N ILE A 237 -2.56 -11.53 -21.11
CA ILE A 237 -1.75 -12.73 -20.84
C ILE A 237 -2.01 -13.26 -19.42
N ALA A 238 -2.41 -14.52 -19.32
CA ALA A 238 -2.70 -15.23 -18.08
C ALA A 238 -1.48 -16.01 -17.59
N MET A 239 -0.96 -15.71 -16.39
CA MET A 239 0.28 -16.34 -15.89
C MET A 239 0.33 -16.49 -14.36
N PRO A 240 1.24 -17.32 -13.79
CA PRO A 240 1.41 -17.48 -12.33
C PRO A 240 1.74 -16.16 -11.62
N SER A 241 1.50 -16.06 -10.31
CA SER A 241 1.92 -14.87 -9.53
C SER A 241 3.43 -14.81 -9.41
N LEU A 242 3.98 -13.61 -9.21
CA LEU A 242 5.40 -13.42 -8.95
C LEU A 242 5.83 -14.15 -7.67
N SER A 243 4.94 -14.21 -6.66
CA SER A 243 5.12 -15.02 -5.45
C SER A 243 5.29 -16.50 -5.77
N GLN A 244 4.40 -17.08 -6.59
CA GLN A 244 4.50 -18.48 -7.00
C GLN A 244 5.74 -18.74 -7.87
N LEU A 245 6.14 -17.80 -8.72
CA LEU A 245 7.37 -17.90 -9.52
C LEU A 245 8.63 -17.84 -8.66
N LEU A 246 8.62 -17.20 -7.49
CA LEU A 246 9.71 -17.27 -6.52
C LEU A 246 9.75 -18.62 -5.78
N GLN A 247 8.59 -19.14 -5.38
CA GLN A 247 8.45 -20.41 -4.64
C GLN A 247 8.70 -21.65 -5.52
N GLU A 248 8.31 -21.61 -6.80
CA GLU A 248 8.39 -22.73 -7.76
C GLU A 248 9.24 -22.34 -9.00
N PRO A 249 10.59 -22.30 -8.90
CA PRO A 249 11.45 -21.81 -9.97
C PRO A 249 11.31 -22.52 -11.32
N GLN A 250 10.85 -23.78 -11.32
CA GLN A 250 10.62 -24.58 -12.52
C GLN A 250 9.60 -23.91 -13.47
N ARG A 251 8.61 -23.20 -12.92
CA ARG A 251 7.57 -22.48 -13.69
C ARG A 251 8.15 -21.35 -14.56
N LYS A 252 9.31 -20.79 -14.18
CA LYS A 252 9.98 -19.72 -14.94
C LYS A 252 10.34 -20.14 -16.36
N ARG A 253 10.62 -21.44 -16.62
CA ARG A 253 10.91 -21.95 -17.97
C ARG A 253 9.68 -21.86 -18.88
N ALA A 254 8.53 -22.29 -18.39
CA ALA A 254 7.27 -22.22 -19.14
C ALA A 254 6.84 -20.75 -19.38
N LEU A 255 7.00 -19.89 -18.38
CA LEU A 255 6.79 -18.45 -18.53
C LEU A 255 7.70 -17.84 -19.60
N TRP A 256 8.99 -18.15 -19.61
CA TRP A 256 9.90 -17.60 -20.62
C TRP A 256 9.57 -18.07 -22.04
N GLN A 257 9.18 -19.33 -22.21
CA GLN A 257 8.71 -19.84 -23.50
C GLN A 257 7.41 -19.17 -23.97
N LEU A 258 6.52 -18.77 -23.04
CA LEU A 258 5.32 -18.00 -23.36
C LEU A 258 5.69 -16.56 -23.76
N LEU A 259 6.53 -15.89 -22.98
CA LEU A 259 6.93 -14.50 -23.23
C LEU A 259 7.73 -14.36 -24.52
N GLN A 260 8.70 -15.24 -24.81
CA GLN A 260 9.46 -15.22 -26.08
C GLN A 260 8.58 -15.43 -27.33
N LYS A 261 7.56 -16.29 -27.25
CA LYS A 261 6.59 -16.47 -28.34
C LYS A 261 5.69 -15.25 -28.54
N THR A 262 5.46 -14.49 -27.48
CA THR A 262 4.50 -13.37 -27.47
C THR A 262 5.17 -12.04 -27.81
N TYR A 263 6.43 -11.87 -27.38
CA TYR A 263 7.27 -10.70 -27.58
C TYR A 263 8.59 -11.14 -28.24
N PRO A 264 8.58 -11.51 -29.55
CA PRO A 264 9.81 -11.70 -30.30
C PRO A 264 10.59 -10.38 -30.36
N GLU A 265 11.92 -10.43 -30.49
CA GLU A 265 12.81 -9.27 -30.26
C GLU A 265 12.56 -8.04 -31.17
N HIS A 266 11.72 -8.18 -32.19
CA HIS A 266 11.22 -7.08 -33.02
C HIS A 266 10.11 -6.24 -32.36
N THR A 267 9.56 -6.64 -31.20
CA THR A 267 8.58 -5.84 -30.43
C THR A 267 9.22 -4.87 -29.43
N LEU A 268 10.51 -4.54 -29.60
CA LEU A 268 11.13 -3.42 -28.90
C LEU A 268 10.55 -2.08 -29.42
N PRO A 269 10.33 -1.08 -28.55
CA PRO A 269 9.77 0.21 -28.97
C PRO A 269 10.69 0.92 -29.98
N GLU A 270 10.13 1.38 -31.11
CA GLU A 270 10.89 1.81 -32.29
C GLU A 270 11.91 2.92 -32.04
N LYS A 271 11.74 3.73 -30.99
CA LYS A 271 12.70 4.78 -30.57
C LYS A 271 14.14 4.26 -30.36
N ASN A 272 14.33 2.97 -30.12
CA ASN A 272 15.65 2.37 -29.92
C ASN A 272 16.27 1.75 -31.19
N ARG A 273 15.65 1.90 -32.37
CA ARG A 273 16.31 1.59 -33.67
C ARG A 273 17.25 2.72 -34.09
N VAL A 274 18.32 2.91 -33.31
CA VAL A 274 19.52 3.60 -33.80
C VAL A 274 20.17 2.73 -34.89
N LYS A 275 20.68 3.37 -35.94
CA LYS A 275 21.32 2.71 -37.10
C LYS A 275 22.77 2.35 -36.83
#